data_AF-A0A6N7EJ55-F1
#
_entry.id   AF-A0A6N7EJ55-F1
#
_cell.length_a   1.000
_cell.length_b   1.000
_cell.length_c   1.000
_cell.angle_alpha   90.00
_cell.angle_beta   90.00
_cell.angle_gamma   90.00
#
_symmetry.space_group_name_H-M   'P 1'
#
loop_
_entity.id
_entity.type
_entity.pdbx_description
1 polymer ?
#
loop_
_entity_poly.entity_id
_entity_poly.type
_entity_poly.pdbx_seq_one_letter_code
_entity_poly.pdbx_strand_id
1 'polypeptide(L)'
;MDALVILLLIAVVVWLAVRRSRRPKGPVKQMPAPPPAPASAPASAPRAPARTRPRADGASPRQQTGMRFAEPGRKGQLFSYAGPGNGSGYVHDGSFAVIDVETTGFSPAKGDRVIEIAIARVDRTGRIEDEYATLLNPEGRDTGAVFVHGISNEAVRDAPRFSEVAGDVLARLEGTVVVAHNAVFEERFLAAELARAGITTPHLPALCSLWLGQQTFQTPNHKLGTLAQHAGIPLVDAHAALGDVRATAALLPMMLERYGAPLAFGCTPASGLRGHHRAGAVSPVTRASSLRKGNDGWMASLMSRLPISAGEVVDATAAVYLDALAAALEDGKIVGEEAKALARIAGNAGMGAPQVAALNERFLEMMREAALADQVLTKTELRELTRAASLLGTSNYFDDLTPTPVTAPASGAVATASKPAPTSAPKATRRCGHCRTPGHYRSTCPELN
;
A
#
# COMPACT_ATOMS: atom_id res chain seq x y z
N MET A 1 -12.77 -22.36 18.76
CA MET A 1 -12.28 -22.37 17.37
C MET A 1 -13.46 -22.04 16.49
N ASP A 2 -13.43 -20.87 15.85
CA ASP A 2 -14.53 -20.43 15.00
C ASP A 2 -14.71 -21.35 13.79
N ALA A 3 -15.94 -21.53 13.33
CA ALA A 3 -16.27 -22.38 12.17
C ALA A 3 -15.47 -21.99 10.91
N LEU A 4 -15.11 -20.71 10.80
CA LEU A 4 -14.24 -20.17 9.74
C LEU A 4 -12.80 -20.71 9.82
N VAL A 5 -12.24 -20.81 11.03
CA VAL A 5 -10.91 -21.39 11.27
C VAL A 5 -10.91 -22.87 10.91
N ILE A 6 -12.01 -23.58 11.19
CA ILE A 6 -12.16 -25.00 10.85
C ILE A 6 -12.23 -25.19 9.32
N LEU A 7 -13.00 -24.37 8.60
CA LEU A 7 -13.09 -24.44 7.13
C LEU A 7 -11.76 -24.10 6.44
N LEU A 8 -11.05 -23.08 6.92
CA LEU A 8 -9.72 -22.70 6.42
C LEU A 8 -8.66 -23.77 6.74
N LEU A 9 -8.68 -24.34 7.95
CA LEU A 9 -7.83 -25.48 8.30
C LEU A 9 -8.15 -26.69 7.43
N ILE A 10 -9.43 -26.97 7.13
CA ILE A 10 -9.80 -28.02 6.19
C ILE A 10 -9.25 -27.73 4.79
N ALA A 11 -9.32 -26.49 4.30
CA ALA A 11 -8.74 -26.12 3.00
C ALA A 11 -7.21 -26.31 2.97
N VAL A 12 -6.50 -25.91 4.03
CA VAL A 12 -5.03 -26.10 4.17
C VAL A 12 -4.66 -27.59 4.34
N VAL A 13 -5.45 -28.35 5.10
CA VAL A 13 -5.28 -29.81 5.29
C VAL A 13 -5.56 -30.55 3.99
N VAL A 14 -6.62 -30.19 3.26
CA VAL A 14 -6.92 -30.72 1.92
C VAL A 14 -5.81 -30.35 0.95
N TRP A 15 -5.29 -29.12 1.00
CA TRP A 15 -4.14 -28.68 0.21
C TRP A 15 -2.90 -29.55 0.46
N LEU A 16 -2.52 -29.76 1.72
CA LEU A 16 -1.43 -30.66 2.10
C LEU A 16 -1.72 -32.12 1.71
N ALA A 17 -2.94 -32.60 1.88
CA ALA A 17 -3.33 -33.98 1.56
C ALA A 17 -3.30 -34.24 0.03
N VAL A 18 -3.80 -33.30 -0.77
CA VAL A 18 -3.75 -33.35 -2.24
C VAL A 18 -2.29 -33.36 -2.70
N ARG A 19 -1.41 -32.55 -2.12
CA ARG A 19 0.03 -32.60 -2.42
C ARG A 19 0.72 -33.88 -1.96
N ARG A 20 0.40 -34.38 -0.77
CA ARG A 20 0.85 -35.70 -0.27
C ARG A 20 0.42 -36.85 -1.20
N SER A 21 -0.72 -36.72 -1.88
CA SER A 21 -1.24 -37.70 -2.83
C SER A 21 -0.60 -37.62 -4.23
N ARG A 22 -0.09 -36.45 -4.64
CA ARG A 22 0.67 -36.24 -5.89
C ARG A 22 2.12 -36.74 -5.80
N ARG A 23 2.36 -37.86 -5.11
CA ARG A 23 3.62 -38.61 -5.21
C ARG A 23 3.79 -39.08 -6.65
N PRO A 24 4.86 -38.71 -7.38
CA PRO A 24 5.13 -39.31 -8.68
C PRO A 24 5.53 -40.78 -8.45
N LYS A 25 4.64 -41.71 -8.78
CA LYS A 25 5.02 -43.11 -9.01
C LYS A 25 5.42 -43.25 -10.48
N GLY A 26 6.72 -43.20 -10.75
CA GLY A 26 7.30 -43.56 -12.05
C GLY A 26 8.04 -42.43 -12.78
N PRO A 27 8.94 -42.78 -13.73
CA PRO A 27 9.79 -41.81 -14.41
C PRO A 27 9.00 -40.97 -15.41
N VAL A 28 9.28 -39.68 -15.42
CA VAL A 28 8.66 -38.67 -16.29
C VAL A 28 9.10 -38.90 -17.74
N LYS A 29 8.16 -39.17 -18.64
CA LYS A 29 8.40 -39.15 -20.10
C LYS A 29 8.62 -37.71 -20.56
N GLN A 30 9.72 -37.47 -21.28
CA GLN A 30 10.01 -36.20 -21.95
C GLN A 30 8.92 -35.88 -23.00
N MET A 31 8.40 -34.65 -22.96
CA MET A 31 7.57 -34.08 -24.01
C MET A 31 8.45 -33.52 -25.14
N PRO A 32 7.99 -33.55 -26.41
CA PRO A 32 8.73 -33.01 -27.54
C PRO A 32 8.71 -31.48 -27.57
N ALA A 33 9.76 -30.89 -28.14
CA ALA A 33 9.95 -29.45 -28.27
C ALA A 33 8.93 -28.79 -29.21
N PRO A 34 8.54 -27.52 -28.95
CA PRO A 34 7.63 -26.77 -29.82
C PRO A 34 8.33 -26.27 -31.10
N PRO A 35 7.58 -26.07 -32.20
CA PRO A 35 8.13 -25.56 -33.46
C PRO A 35 8.44 -24.05 -33.39
N PRO A 36 9.34 -23.54 -34.26
CA PRO A 36 9.77 -22.15 -34.24
C PRO A 36 8.69 -21.18 -34.75
N ALA A 37 8.71 -19.95 -34.23
CA ALA A 37 7.78 -18.87 -34.55
C ALA A 37 8.01 -18.27 -35.96
N PRO A 38 6.95 -17.81 -36.65
CA PRO A 38 7.07 -17.16 -37.96
C PRO A 38 7.56 -15.70 -37.86
N ALA A 39 8.26 -15.27 -38.92
CA ALA A 39 8.90 -13.96 -39.06
C ALA A 39 7.92 -12.78 -39.19
N SER A 40 8.32 -11.64 -38.63
CA SER A 40 7.63 -10.36 -38.62
C SER A 40 7.66 -9.63 -39.98
N ALA A 41 6.51 -9.08 -40.40
CA ALA A 41 6.35 -8.24 -41.59
C ALA A 41 6.47 -6.73 -41.25
N PRO A 42 6.82 -5.85 -42.24
CA PRO A 42 7.29 -4.48 -41.98
C PRO A 42 6.20 -3.41 -41.83
N ALA A 43 6.64 -2.29 -41.28
CA ALA A 43 5.88 -1.10 -40.87
C ALA A 43 5.13 -0.38 -42.01
N SER A 44 3.94 0.15 -41.68
CA SER A 44 3.13 1.03 -42.54
C SER A 44 3.19 2.48 -42.06
N ALA A 45 3.23 3.40 -43.03
CA ALA A 45 3.52 4.84 -42.95
C ALA A 45 2.34 5.71 -42.39
N PRO A 46 2.55 7.02 -42.15
CA PRO A 46 1.75 7.83 -41.23
C PRO A 46 0.48 8.44 -41.85
N ARG A 47 -0.53 8.68 -41.00
CA ARG A 47 -1.85 9.22 -41.36
C ARG A 47 -1.94 10.73 -41.04
N ALA A 48 -2.57 11.47 -41.96
CA ALA A 48 -2.71 12.94 -41.99
C ALA A 48 -3.56 13.56 -40.86
N PRO A 49 -3.39 14.86 -40.53
CA PRO A 49 -4.01 15.52 -39.38
C PRO A 49 -5.48 15.93 -39.60
N ALA A 50 -6.28 15.83 -38.53
CA ALA A 50 -7.68 16.22 -38.50
C ALA A 50 -7.88 17.73 -38.26
N ARG A 51 -8.89 18.28 -38.92
CA ARG A 51 -9.28 19.69 -38.99
C ARG A 51 -9.84 20.25 -37.67
N THR A 52 -9.50 21.50 -37.38
CA THR A 52 -10.01 22.34 -36.30
C THR A 52 -11.40 22.93 -36.62
N ARG A 53 -12.24 23.14 -35.59
CA ARG A 53 -13.49 23.94 -35.65
C ARG A 53 -13.38 25.16 -34.71
N PRO A 54 -14.04 26.29 -35.03
CA PRO A 54 -13.81 27.58 -34.39
C PRO A 54 -14.59 27.80 -33.08
N ARG A 55 -14.06 28.71 -32.25
CA ARG A 55 -14.63 29.20 -30.98
C ARG A 55 -15.86 30.08 -31.21
N ALA A 56 -16.79 30.03 -30.26
CA ALA A 56 -17.84 31.04 -30.08
C ALA A 56 -17.51 31.87 -28.83
N ASP A 57 -17.60 33.19 -28.99
CA ASP A 57 -17.37 34.21 -27.97
C ASP A 57 -18.64 34.50 -27.14
N GLY A 58 -18.44 34.96 -25.90
CA GLY A 58 -19.44 35.76 -25.18
C GLY A 58 -19.84 35.27 -23.78
N ALA A 59 -19.14 35.73 -22.73
CA ALA A 59 -19.72 36.01 -21.41
C ALA A 59 -18.72 36.82 -20.53
N SER A 60 -19.20 37.92 -19.94
CA SER A 60 -18.48 38.87 -19.09
C SER A 60 -17.88 38.27 -17.79
N PRO A 61 -16.83 38.88 -17.21
CA PRO A 61 -15.97 38.23 -16.23
C PRO A 61 -16.53 38.30 -14.81
N ARG A 62 -16.91 37.14 -14.24
CA ARG A 62 -16.82 36.94 -12.79
C ARG A 62 -15.34 36.80 -12.44
N GLN A 63 -14.88 37.50 -11.41
CA GLN A 63 -13.49 37.50 -10.92
C GLN A 63 -12.99 36.07 -10.66
N GLN A 64 -12.42 35.44 -11.68
CA GLN A 64 -11.58 34.27 -11.55
C GLN A 64 -10.21 34.77 -11.09
N THR A 65 -9.98 34.78 -9.78
CA THR A 65 -8.60 34.80 -9.26
C THR A 65 -8.02 33.40 -9.43
N GLY A 66 -7.84 32.98 -10.69
CA GLY A 66 -7.23 31.70 -11.03
C GLY A 66 -5.75 31.72 -10.68
N MET A 67 -5.43 31.39 -9.43
CA MET A 67 -4.04 31.15 -9.01
C MET A 67 -3.46 30.09 -9.94
N ARG A 68 -2.39 30.43 -10.66
CA ARG A 68 -1.71 29.50 -11.56
C ARG A 68 -0.57 28.74 -10.87
N PHE A 69 -0.04 29.30 -9.79
CA PHE A 69 1.11 28.78 -9.06
C PHE A 69 1.05 29.19 -7.58
N ALA A 70 1.60 28.36 -6.69
CA ALA A 70 1.63 28.59 -5.25
C ALA A 70 2.72 29.62 -4.93
N GLU A 71 2.32 30.88 -4.85
CA GLU A 71 3.22 31.98 -4.53
C GLU A 71 3.46 32.07 -3.01
N PRO A 72 4.71 32.27 -2.57
CA PRO A 72 5.03 32.47 -1.17
C PRO A 72 4.20 33.55 -0.47
N GLY A 73 3.65 33.23 0.70
CA GLY A 73 2.83 34.15 1.51
C GLY A 73 1.41 34.39 1.01
N ARG A 74 1.03 33.80 -0.14
CA ARG A 74 -0.31 33.96 -0.71
C ARG A 74 -1.35 33.10 0.03
N LYS A 75 -2.58 33.58 0.08
CA LYS A 75 -3.75 32.82 0.56
C LYS A 75 -4.63 32.41 -0.61
N GLY A 76 -4.93 31.13 -0.70
CA GLY A 76 -5.92 30.57 -1.63
C GLY A 76 -7.28 30.40 -0.95
N GLN A 77 -8.11 29.48 -1.47
CA GLN A 77 -9.43 29.18 -0.90
C GLN A 77 -9.34 28.35 0.39
N LEU A 78 -8.36 27.46 0.47
CA LEU A 78 -8.16 26.54 1.58
C LEU A 78 -6.77 26.71 2.20
N PHE A 79 -5.75 27.01 1.42
CA PHE A 79 -4.36 27.06 1.87
C PHE A 79 -3.84 28.47 2.12
N SER A 80 -2.97 28.60 3.11
CA SER A 80 -2.09 29.75 3.32
C SER A 80 -0.66 29.30 3.05
N TYR A 81 -0.08 29.72 1.93
CA TYR A 81 1.21 29.25 1.47
C TYR A 81 2.37 29.84 2.28
N ALA A 82 3.35 29.00 2.59
CA ALA A 82 4.59 29.37 3.23
C ALA A 82 5.36 30.40 2.41
N GLY A 83 6.07 31.31 3.07
CA GLY A 83 7.06 32.15 2.40
C GLY A 83 8.36 32.31 3.19
N PRO A 84 9.31 33.10 2.65
CA PRO A 84 10.57 33.37 3.33
C PRO A 84 10.31 33.96 4.72
N GLY A 85 10.93 33.39 5.75
CA GLY A 85 10.82 33.91 7.10
C GLY A 85 11.46 35.29 7.22
N ASN A 86 10.64 36.34 7.35
CA ASN A 86 11.08 37.72 7.57
C ASN A 86 10.97 38.16 9.05
N GLY A 87 10.81 37.21 9.98
CA GLY A 87 10.57 37.46 11.40
C GLY A 87 9.08 37.63 11.78
N SER A 88 8.16 37.53 10.82
CA SER A 88 6.71 37.49 11.06
C SER A 88 6.08 36.21 10.47
N GLY A 89 5.13 35.61 11.18
CA GLY A 89 4.46 34.36 10.78
C GLY A 89 4.81 33.16 11.68
N TYR A 90 4.07 32.06 11.50
CA TYR A 90 4.29 30.83 12.25
C TYR A 90 5.48 30.06 11.68
N VAL A 91 6.42 29.64 12.53
CA VAL A 91 7.48 28.70 12.16
C VAL A 91 7.04 27.33 12.62
N HIS A 92 7.03 26.36 11.71
CA HIS A 92 6.56 25.02 12.02
C HIS A 92 7.70 24.11 12.50
N ASP A 93 7.50 23.47 13.64
CA ASP A 93 8.37 22.48 14.27
C ASP A 93 7.73 21.07 14.38
N GLY A 94 6.50 20.89 13.90
CA GLY A 94 5.74 19.64 14.00
C GLY A 94 5.77 18.76 12.73
N SER A 95 4.75 17.89 12.63
CA SER A 95 4.55 16.97 11.50
C SER A 95 3.90 17.64 10.29
N PHE A 96 4.27 17.19 9.10
CA PHE A 96 3.65 17.57 7.84
C PHE A 96 2.60 16.53 7.40
N ALA A 97 1.59 16.97 6.65
CA ALA A 97 0.70 16.08 5.91
C ALA A 97 0.96 16.23 4.41
N VAL A 98 1.64 15.26 3.83
CA VAL A 98 1.92 15.22 2.39
C VAL A 98 0.70 14.65 1.68
N ILE A 99 0.13 15.37 0.72
CA ILE A 99 -1.09 15.00 -0.01
C ILE A 99 -0.86 14.99 -1.51
N ASP A 100 -1.52 14.03 -2.18
CA ASP A 100 -1.67 13.98 -3.63
C ASP A 100 -3.08 13.50 -3.99
N VAL A 101 -3.60 13.91 -5.15
CA VAL A 101 -4.93 13.52 -5.63
C VAL A 101 -4.91 13.18 -7.12
N GLU A 102 -5.61 12.11 -7.49
CA GLU A 102 -5.99 11.85 -8.88
C GLU A 102 -7.41 12.34 -9.14
N THR A 103 -7.69 12.81 -10.35
CA THR A 103 -8.92 13.56 -10.64
C THR A 103 -9.47 13.22 -12.02
N THR A 104 -10.77 13.42 -12.22
CA THR A 104 -11.44 13.18 -13.51
C THR A 104 -11.01 14.13 -14.63
N GLY A 105 -10.28 15.21 -14.28
CA GLY A 105 -9.91 16.28 -15.19
C GLY A 105 -9.17 17.41 -14.46
N PHE A 106 -9.14 18.63 -15.00
CA PHE A 106 -8.27 19.69 -14.49
C PHE A 106 -9.00 20.86 -13.81
N SER A 107 -10.33 20.82 -13.68
CA SER A 107 -11.07 21.97 -13.17
C SER A 107 -12.30 21.58 -12.35
N PRO A 108 -12.24 21.66 -11.01
CA PRO A 108 -13.41 21.42 -10.17
C PRO A 108 -14.56 22.41 -10.45
N ALA A 109 -14.24 23.62 -10.92
CA ALA A 109 -15.22 24.61 -11.37
C ALA A 109 -16.00 24.16 -12.63
N LYS A 110 -15.48 23.22 -13.41
CA LYS A 110 -16.18 22.55 -14.54
C LYS A 110 -16.81 21.22 -14.13
N GLY A 111 -16.89 20.94 -12.83
CA GLY A 111 -17.44 19.73 -12.27
C GLY A 111 -16.47 18.56 -12.15
N ASP A 112 -15.16 18.74 -12.38
CA ASP A 112 -14.20 17.66 -12.15
C ASP A 112 -14.16 17.28 -10.66
N ARG A 113 -13.91 16.00 -10.42
CA ARG A 113 -13.96 15.36 -9.10
C ARG A 113 -12.63 14.70 -8.77
N VAL A 114 -12.37 14.56 -7.47
CA VAL A 114 -11.31 13.68 -6.98
C VAL A 114 -11.76 12.22 -7.11
N ILE A 115 -10.88 11.37 -7.63
CA ILE A 115 -11.11 9.91 -7.79
C ILE A 115 -10.09 9.06 -7.04
N GLU A 116 -9.02 9.67 -6.54
CA GLU A 116 -8.12 9.07 -5.55
C GLU A 116 -7.55 10.20 -4.67
N ILE A 117 -7.38 9.91 -3.38
CA ILE A 117 -6.66 10.77 -2.46
C ILE A 117 -5.68 9.93 -1.66
N ALA A 118 -4.45 10.41 -1.52
CA ALA A 118 -3.47 9.85 -0.61
C ALA A 118 -2.90 10.92 0.32
N ILE A 119 -2.65 10.55 1.58
CA ILE A 119 -2.08 11.42 2.61
C ILE A 119 -1.06 10.63 3.41
N ALA A 120 0.15 11.16 3.59
CA ALA A 120 1.11 10.67 4.57
C ALA A 120 1.37 11.72 5.63
N ARG A 121 1.24 11.35 6.92
CA ARG A 121 1.77 12.17 8.01
C ARG A 121 3.23 11.83 8.20
N VAL A 122 4.08 12.84 8.14
CA VAL A 122 5.52 12.68 8.21
C VAL A 122 6.12 13.61 9.24
N ASP A 123 7.09 13.13 9.99
CA ASP A 123 7.88 13.99 10.86
C ASP A 123 8.91 14.80 10.05
N ARG A 124 9.66 15.67 10.72
CA ARG A 124 10.66 16.54 10.09
C ARG A 124 11.80 15.80 9.39
N THR A 125 12.04 14.53 9.75
CA THR A 125 13.08 13.70 9.13
C THR A 125 12.60 13.05 7.84
N GLY A 126 11.31 13.20 7.50
CA GLY A 126 10.66 12.50 6.40
C GLY A 126 10.21 11.09 6.76
N ARG A 127 10.32 10.67 8.04
CA ARG A 127 9.79 9.39 8.49
C ARG A 127 8.27 9.45 8.48
N ILE A 128 7.68 8.47 7.82
CA ILE A 128 6.24 8.31 7.70
C ILE A 128 5.68 7.71 8.99
N GLU A 129 4.73 8.42 9.60
CA GLU A 129 4.05 8.04 10.84
C GLU A 129 2.69 7.39 10.55
N ASP A 130 2.05 7.83 9.47
CA ASP A 130 0.76 7.34 9.00
C ASP A 130 0.67 7.51 7.48
N GLU A 131 -0.05 6.61 6.80
CA GLU A 131 -0.41 6.73 5.40
C GLU A 131 -1.85 6.29 5.19
N TYR A 132 -2.60 7.07 4.43
CA TYR A 132 -3.95 6.76 4.03
C TYR A 132 -4.09 6.96 2.53
N ALA A 133 -4.78 6.04 1.87
CA ALA A 133 -5.11 6.16 0.47
C ALA A 133 -6.51 5.58 0.24
N THR A 134 -7.30 6.22 -0.61
CA THR A 134 -8.58 5.66 -1.05
C THR A 134 -8.94 6.15 -2.45
N LEU A 135 -9.52 5.26 -3.25
CA LEU A 135 -10.32 5.62 -4.41
C LEU A 135 -11.60 6.32 -3.95
N LEU A 136 -12.15 7.17 -4.81
CA LEU A 136 -13.36 7.93 -4.55
C LEU A 136 -14.34 7.84 -5.72
N ASN A 137 -15.61 7.64 -5.39
CA ASN A 137 -16.68 7.66 -6.37
C ASN A 137 -17.00 9.10 -6.80
N PRO A 138 -16.83 9.46 -8.09
CA PRO A 138 -17.08 10.80 -8.61
C PRO A 138 -18.57 11.09 -8.90
N GLU A 139 -19.47 10.20 -8.46
CA GLU A 139 -20.93 10.30 -8.56
C GLU A 139 -21.43 10.34 -10.01
N GLY A 140 -20.93 9.40 -10.83
CA GLY A 140 -21.36 9.20 -12.21
C GLY A 140 -20.60 10.03 -13.25
N ARG A 141 -19.63 10.87 -12.84
CA ARG A 141 -18.68 11.48 -13.78
C ARG A 141 -17.64 10.44 -14.25
N ASP A 142 -17.28 10.51 -15.52
CA ASP A 142 -16.23 9.67 -16.11
C ASP A 142 -14.86 9.94 -15.47
N THR A 143 -14.08 8.88 -15.22
CA THR A 143 -12.74 8.97 -14.61
C THR A 143 -11.72 9.70 -15.47
N GLY A 144 -12.01 9.98 -16.74
CA GLY A 144 -11.18 10.80 -17.60
C GLY A 144 -10.00 10.01 -18.18
N ALA A 145 -8.79 10.57 -18.05
CA ALA A 145 -7.59 10.08 -18.72
C ALA A 145 -7.01 8.83 -18.05
N VAL A 146 -7.74 7.70 -18.11
CA VAL A 146 -7.35 6.40 -17.51
C VAL A 146 -5.92 5.98 -17.87
N PHE A 147 -5.43 6.34 -19.05
CA PHE A 147 -4.05 6.05 -19.48
C PHE A 147 -2.96 6.78 -18.68
N VAL A 148 -3.32 7.81 -17.90
CA VAL A 148 -2.43 8.57 -17.03
C VAL A 148 -2.38 7.94 -15.63
N HIS A 149 -3.54 7.88 -14.96
CA HIS A 149 -3.64 7.48 -13.55
C HIS A 149 -3.99 6.00 -13.33
N GLY A 150 -4.48 5.30 -14.36
CA GLY A 150 -4.80 3.87 -14.32
C GLY A 150 -6.13 3.51 -13.62
N ILE A 151 -6.96 4.50 -13.28
CA ILE A 151 -8.22 4.30 -12.53
C ILE A 151 -9.38 4.24 -13.51
N SER A 152 -10.09 3.11 -13.57
CA SER A 152 -11.27 2.94 -14.42
C SER A 152 -12.56 3.35 -13.72
N ASN A 153 -13.62 3.64 -14.50
CA ASN A 153 -14.98 3.85 -13.97
C ASN A 153 -15.47 2.67 -13.10
N GLU A 154 -15.01 1.45 -13.38
CA GLU A 154 -15.35 0.28 -12.56
C GLU A 154 -14.67 0.31 -11.20
N ALA A 155 -13.40 0.72 -11.13
CA ALA A 155 -12.63 0.78 -9.88
C ALA A 155 -13.22 1.77 -8.86
N VAL A 156 -13.87 2.84 -9.33
CA VAL A 156 -14.46 3.89 -8.47
C VAL A 156 -15.96 3.71 -8.24
N ARG A 157 -16.60 2.72 -8.87
CA ARG A 157 -18.07 2.58 -8.83
C ARG A 157 -18.58 2.36 -7.41
N ASP A 158 -17.93 1.47 -6.69
CA ASP A 158 -18.31 1.06 -5.33
C ASP A 158 -17.39 1.67 -4.26
N ALA A 159 -16.49 2.58 -4.67
CA ALA A 159 -15.64 3.33 -3.77
C ALA A 159 -16.47 4.32 -2.93
N PRO A 160 -16.00 4.73 -1.74
CA PRO A 160 -16.69 5.74 -0.95
C PRO A 160 -16.73 7.09 -1.67
N ARG A 161 -17.74 7.92 -1.38
CA ARG A 161 -17.73 9.34 -1.77
C ARG A 161 -16.80 10.12 -0.87
N PHE A 162 -16.34 11.28 -1.35
CA PHE A 162 -15.50 12.17 -0.54
C PHE A 162 -16.16 12.55 0.80
N SER A 163 -17.47 12.82 0.81
CA SER A 163 -18.20 13.17 2.04
C SER A 163 -18.16 12.08 3.10
N GLU A 164 -18.02 10.81 2.69
CA GLU A 164 -17.97 9.65 3.58
C GLU A 164 -16.59 9.49 4.22
N VAL A 165 -15.52 9.95 3.55
CA VAL A 165 -14.14 9.89 4.04
C VAL A 165 -13.59 11.23 4.53
N ALA A 166 -14.37 12.31 4.47
CA ALA A 166 -13.91 13.64 4.85
C ALA A 166 -13.38 13.69 6.29
N GLY A 167 -13.98 12.91 7.21
CA GLY A 167 -13.49 12.79 8.59
C GLY A 167 -12.08 12.19 8.68
N ASP A 168 -11.78 11.20 7.84
CA ASP A 168 -10.45 10.56 7.73
C ASP A 168 -9.39 11.49 7.14
N VAL A 169 -9.78 12.29 6.15
CA VAL A 169 -8.92 13.31 5.54
C VAL A 169 -8.60 14.40 6.56
N LEU A 170 -9.62 15.00 7.18
CA LEU A 170 -9.46 16.09 8.15
C LEU A 170 -8.65 15.66 9.37
N ALA A 171 -8.82 14.42 9.85
CA ALA A 171 -8.04 13.87 10.95
C ALA A 171 -6.53 13.89 10.68
N ARG A 172 -6.14 13.69 9.42
CA ARG A 172 -4.72 13.60 9.03
C ARG A 172 -4.10 14.97 8.75
N LEU A 173 -4.93 15.93 8.32
CA LEU A 173 -4.53 17.33 8.14
C LEU A 173 -4.42 18.09 9.48
N GLU A 174 -5.14 17.64 10.51
CA GLU A 174 -5.16 18.29 11.83
C GLU A 174 -3.76 18.39 12.46
N GLY A 175 -3.44 19.58 12.95
CA GLY A 175 -2.15 19.87 13.59
C GLY A 175 -0.94 19.83 12.67
N THR A 176 -1.12 19.76 11.34
CA THR A 176 -0.01 19.68 10.37
C THR A 176 0.12 20.91 9.48
N VAL A 177 1.29 21.03 8.85
CA VAL A 177 1.45 21.79 7.60
C VAL A 177 1.17 20.86 6.42
N VAL A 178 0.29 21.28 5.52
CA VAL A 178 -0.01 20.54 4.30
C VAL A 178 1.12 20.70 3.28
N VAL A 179 1.56 19.61 2.67
CA VAL A 179 2.59 19.63 1.64
C VAL A 179 2.05 18.93 0.40
N ALA A 180 2.18 19.56 -0.75
CA ALA A 180 1.82 18.95 -2.03
C ALA A 180 2.78 19.41 -3.11
N HIS A 181 2.99 18.58 -4.14
CA HIS A 181 3.96 18.91 -5.17
C HIS A 181 3.52 20.11 -5.99
N ASN A 182 2.28 20.11 -6.51
CA ASN A 182 1.72 21.26 -7.20
C ASN A 182 0.57 21.88 -6.41
N ALA A 183 0.84 22.34 -5.18
CA ALA A 183 -0.18 22.56 -4.14
C ALA A 183 -1.42 23.39 -4.51
N VAL A 184 -1.39 24.22 -5.56
CA VAL A 184 -2.59 24.91 -6.08
C VAL A 184 -3.59 23.94 -6.71
N PHE A 185 -3.08 22.88 -7.34
CA PHE A 185 -3.86 21.81 -7.93
C PHE A 185 -4.61 21.03 -6.86
N GLU A 186 -3.91 20.55 -5.82
CA GLU A 186 -4.53 19.82 -4.73
C GLU A 186 -5.50 20.72 -3.95
N GLU A 187 -5.12 21.98 -3.70
CA GLU A 187 -5.94 22.96 -2.98
C GLU A 187 -7.33 23.11 -3.60
N ARG A 188 -7.41 23.45 -4.88
CA ARG A 188 -8.69 23.75 -5.54
C ARG A 188 -9.62 22.54 -5.57
N PHE A 189 -9.07 21.32 -5.66
CA PHE A 189 -9.87 20.10 -5.64
C PHE A 189 -10.34 19.80 -4.22
N LEU A 190 -9.44 19.84 -3.24
CA LEU A 190 -9.78 19.59 -1.85
C LEU A 190 -10.79 20.62 -1.32
N ALA A 191 -10.61 21.91 -1.63
CA ALA A 191 -11.55 22.97 -1.28
C ALA A 191 -12.93 22.73 -1.89
N ALA A 192 -12.99 22.31 -3.16
CA ALA A 192 -14.25 22.02 -3.83
C ALA A 192 -14.95 20.78 -3.26
N GLU A 193 -14.22 19.71 -2.93
CA GLU A 193 -14.79 18.52 -2.31
C GLU A 193 -15.27 18.78 -0.88
N LEU A 194 -14.51 19.52 -0.07
CA LEU A 194 -14.94 19.97 1.27
C LEU A 194 -16.23 20.81 1.18
N ALA A 195 -16.28 21.77 0.26
CA ALA A 195 -17.47 22.59 0.04
C ALA A 195 -18.69 21.75 -0.39
N ARG A 196 -18.51 20.77 -1.28
CA ARG A 196 -19.59 19.83 -1.68
C ARG A 196 -20.07 18.97 -0.52
N ALA A 197 -19.17 18.58 0.38
CA ALA A 197 -19.50 17.87 1.60
C ALA A 197 -20.14 18.77 2.69
N GLY A 198 -20.32 20.07 2.42
CA GLY A 198 -20.88 21.04 3.37
C GLY A 198 -19.91 21.41 4.49
N ILE A 199 -18.61 21.19 4.30
CA ILE A 199 -17.57 21.38 5.31
C ILE A 199 -16.90 22.73 5.10
N THR A 200 -16.86 23.53 6.16
CA THR A 200 -16.09 24.76 6.22
C THR A 200 -14.92 24.56 7.18
N THR A 201 -13.71 24.92 6.75
CA THR A 201 -12.51 24.87 7.59
C THR A 201 -11.84 26.25 7.63
N PRO A 202 -11.07 26.55 8.69
CA PRO A 202 -10.10 27.64 8.60
C PRO A 202 -9.09 27.36 7.47
N HIS A 203 -8.34 28.39 7.08
CA HIS A 203 -7.19 28.19 6.20
C HIS A 203 -6.18 27.25 6.86
N LEU A 204 -5.61 26.36 6.04
CA LEU A 204 -4.56 25.43 6.45
C LEU A 204 -3.19 25.97 6.02
N PRO A 205 -2.15 25.92 6.87
CA PRO A 205 -0.81 26.28 6.44
C PRO A 205 -0.31 25.25 5.43
N ALA A 206 0.27 25.71 4.32
CA ALA A 206 0.69 24.81 3.24
C ALA A 206 2.06 25.17 2.65
N LEU A 207 2.74 24.17 2.10
CA LEU A 207 4.02 24.29 1.40
C LEU A 207 3.93 23.59 0.04
N CYS A 208 4.30 24.31 -1.02
CA CYS A 208 4.39 23.76 -2.37
C CYS A 208 5.80 23.20 -2.61
N SER A 209 5.93 21.88 -2.76
CA SER A 209 7.24 21.26 -2.96
C SER A 209 7.81 21.50 -4.36
N LEU A 210 6.99 21.82 -5.37
CA LEU A 210 7.46 22.31 -6.66
C LEU A 210 8.18 23.65 -6.53
N TRP A 211 7.60 24.60 -5.79
CA TRP A 211 8.26 25.88 -5.51
C TRP A 211 9.56 25.66 -4.72
N LEU A 212 9.51 24.84 -3.66
CA LEU A 212 10.69 24.59 -2.85
C LEU A 212 11.79 23.89 -3.68
N GLY A 213 11.41 22.91 -4.50
CA GLY A 213 12.31 22.25 -5.44
C GLY A 213 12.98 23.20 -6.43
N GLN A 214 12.28 24.24 -6.89
CA GLN A 214 12.88 25.30 -7.72
C GLN A 214 13.93 26.11 -6.97
N GLN A 215 13.78 26.28 -5.65
CA GLN A 215 14.77 26.97 -4.83
C GLN A 215 15.98 26.08 -4.51
N THR A 216 15.81 24.76 -4.46
CA THR A 216 16.78 23.85 -3.84
C THR A 216 17.50 22.93 -4.83
N PHE A 217 16.95 22.70 -6.03
CA PHE A 217 17.50 21.78 -7.01
C PHE A 217 17.70 22.41 -8.39
N GLN A 218 18.86 22.13 -8.99
CA GLN A 218 19.17 22.48 -10.37
C GLN A 218 18.87 21.28 -11.27
N THR A 219 17.66 21.27 -11.84
CA THR A 219 17.18 20.19 -12.73
C THR A 219 16.60 20.77 -14.02
N PRO A 220 16.54 19.99 -15.12
CA PRO A 220 16.00 20.48 -16.40
C PRO A 220 14.53 20.92 -16.30
N ASN A 221 13.79 20.31 -15.38
CA ASN A 221 12.46 20.69 -14.97
C ASN A 221 12.23 20.18 -13.54
N HIS A 222 11.29 20.78 -12.83
CA HIS A 222 11.02 20.45 -11.43
C HIS A 222 9.82 19.54 -11.24
N LYS A 223 9.47 18.71 -12.24
CA LYS A 223 8.45 17.66 -12.06
C LYS A 223 8.92 16.66 -11.00
N LEU A 224 7.98 16.09 -10.25
CA LEU A 224 8.26 15.15 -9.17
C LEU A 224 9.23 14.03 -9.59
N GLY A 225 8.98 13.37 -10.73
CA GLY A 225 9.85 12.31 -11.22
C GLY A 225 11.28 12.77 -11.54
N THR A 226 11.46 14.00 -12.05
CA THR A 226 12.80 14.55 -12.30
C THR A 226 13.51 14.88 -11.00
N LEU A 227 12.81 15.43 -10.00
CA LEU A 227 13.37 15.69 -8.68
C LEU A 227 13.73 14.40 -7.94
N ALA A 228 12.83 13.41 -7.94
CA ALA A 228 13.05 12.11 -7.32
C ALA A 228 14.27 11.41 -7.95
N GLN A 229 14.36 11.39 -9.29
CA GLN A 229 15.52 10.84 -9.99
C GLN A 229 16.82 11.58 -9.62
N HIS A 230 16.81 12.91 -9.61
CA HIS A 230 17.98 13.71 -9.24
C HIS A 230 18.42 13.46 -7.79
N ALA A 231 17.47 13.22 -6.89
CA ALA A 231 17.70 12.93 -5.49
C ALA A 231 18.09 11.46 -5.20
N GLY A 232 18.04 10.57 -6.20
CA GLY A 232 18.25 9.14 -6.00
C GLY A 232 17.08 8.44 -5.26
N ILE A 233 15.90 9.05 -5.25
CA ILE A 233 14.70 8.53 -4.59
C ILE A 233 13.93 7.66 -5.58
N PRO A 234 13.65 6.38 -5.27
CA PRO A 234 12.83 5.52 -6.12
C PRO A 234 11.40 6.07 -6.23
N LEU A 235 10.95 6.32 -7.47
CA LEU A 235 9.54 6.61 -7.74
C LEU A 235 8.80 5.30 -8.04
N VAL A 236 8.21 4.73 -6.99
CA VAL A 236 7.43 3.48 -7.08
C VAL A 236 5.98 3.83 -7.39
N ASP A 237 5.43 3.22 -8.46
CA ASP A 237 4.04 3.42 -8.92
C ASP A 237 3.71 4.90 -9.22
N ALA A 238 4.51 5.53 -10.08
CA ALA A 238 4.26 6.89 -10.56
C ALA A 238 2.83 7.04 -11.09
N HIS A 239 2.16 8.16 -10.78
CA HIS A 239 0.73 8.40 -11.07
C HIS A 239 -0.23 7.47 -10.29
N ALA A 240 0.25 6.91 -9.18
CA ALA A 240 -0.59 6.56 -8.05
C ALA A 240 -0.35 7.56 -6.94
N ALA A 241 -1.44 8.12 -6.38
CA ALA A 241 -1.34 9.19 -5.41
C ALA A 241 -0.43 8.82 -4.22
N LEU A 242 -0.51 7.57 -3.74
CA LEU A 242 0.33 7.10 -2.64
C LEU A 242 1.82 7.02 -3.00
N GLY A 243 2.15 6.65 -4.25
CA GLY A 243 3.52 6.64 -4.75
C GLY A 243 4.12 8.04 -4.79
N ASP A 244 3.34 9.00 -5.29
CA ASP A 244 3.75 10.40 -5.41
C ASP A 244 3.85 11.10 -4.04
N VAL A 245 2.96 10.75 -3.11
CA VAL A 245 3.04 11.15 -1.68
C VAL A 245 4.34 10.65 -1.04
N ARG A 246 4.69 9.37 -1.21
CA ARG A 246 5.91 8.79 -0.62
C ARG A 246 7.18 9.42 -1.21
N ALA A 247 7.21 9.66 -2.53
CA ALA A 247 8.33 10.33 -3.16
C ALA A 247 8.46 11.79 -2.68
N THR A 248 7.35 12.51 -2.53
CA THR A 248 7.34 13.87 -1.98
C THR A 248 7.78 13.91 -0.52
N ALA A 249 7.32 12.97 0.29
CA ALA A 249 7.74 12.80 1.69
C ALA A 249 9.25 12.58 1.83
N ALA A 250 9.83 11.74 0.96
CA ALA A 250 11.27 11.49 0.95
C ALA A 250 12.09 12.69 0.46
N LEU A 251 11.55 13.49 -0.47
CA LEU A 251 12.20 14.71 -0.97
C LEU A 251 12.19 15.86 0.04
N LEU A 252 11.11 15.97 0.83
CA LEU A 252 10.86 17.09 1.72
C LEU A 252 12.03 17.42 2.67
N PRO A 253 12.60 16.49 3.46
CA PRO A 253 13.71 16.81 4.36
C PRO A 253 14.94 17.34 3.61
N MET A 254 15.27 16.74 2.46
CA MET A 254 16.38 17.20 1.61
C MET A 254 16.15 18.62 1.08
N MET A 255 14.91 18.94 0.70
CA MET A 255 14.55 20.28 0.24
C MET A 255 14.64 21.30 1.38
N LEU A 256 14.10 20.98 2.55
CA LEU A 256 14.15 21.86 3.72
C LEU A 256 15.59 22.13 4.17
N GLU A 257 16.43 21.10 4.21
CA GLU A 257 17.85 21.22 4.53
C GLU A 257 18.59 22.13 3.53
N ARG A 258 18.41 21.88 2.22
CA ARG A 258 19.04 22.67 1.15
C ARG A 258 18.57 24.11 1.11
N TYR A 259 17.30 24.37 1.45
CA TYR A 259 16.77 25.73 1.50
C TYR A 259 17.45 26.54 2.61
N GLY A 260 17.80 25.90 3.73
CA GLY A 260 18.70 26.46 4.75
C GLY A 260 18.17 27.69 5.49
N ALA A 261 16.90 28.07 5.31
CA ALA A 261 16.27 29.22 5.94
C ALA A 261 14.89 28.85 6.53
N PRO A 262 14.45 29.51 7.61
CA PRO A 262 13.12 29.30 8.16
C PRO A 262 12.01 29.64 7.15
N LEU A 263 11.01 28.77 7.06
CA LEU A 263 9.75 29.05 6.37
C LEU A 263 8.76 29.65 7.37
N ALA A 264 8.07 30.72 6.95
CA ALA A 264 7.00 31.33 7.70
C ALA A 264 5.64 31.03 7.07
N PHE A 265 4.69 30.57 7.88
CA PHE A 265 3.32 30.27 7.48
C PHE A 265 2.37 31.37 7.92
N GLY A 266 1.40 31.71 7.06
CA GLY A 266 0.42 32.78 7.31
C GLY A 266 -0.70 32.43 8.29
N CYS A 267 -0.73 31.19 8.79
CA CYS A 267 -1.60 30.71 9.86
C CYS A 267 -0.92 29.55 10.59
N THR A 268 -1.38 29.25 11.81
CA THR A 268 -0.96 28.06 12.55
C THR A 268 -1.74 26.83 12.07
N PRO A 269 -1.20 25.61 12.23
CA PRO A 269 -1.95 24.39 12.02
C PRO A 269 -3.27 24.41 12.82
N ALA A 270 -4.35 24.04 12.14
CA ALA A 270 -5.67 24.05 12.75
C ALA A 270 -5.84 22.84 13.69
N SER A 271 -6.58 23.06 14.78
CA SER A 271 -7.07 22.02 15.68
C SER A 271 -8.59 21.88 15.54
N GLY A 272 -9.12 20.72 15.91
CA GLY A 272 -10.56 20.43 15.85
C GLY A 272 -11.14 20.39 14.43
N LEU A 273 -10.31 20.18 13.40
CA LEU A 273 -10.73 20.23 11.99
C LEU A 273 -11.88 19.27 11.67
N ARG A 274 -11.93 18.14 12.36
CA ARG A 274 -12.95 17.12 12.15
C ARG A 274 -14.36 17.58 12.51
N GLY A 275 -14.52 18.51 13.46
CA GLY A 275 -15.83 18.89 13.99
C GLY A 275 -16.66 17.65 14.39
N HIS A 276 -17.80 17.45 13.73
CA HIS A 276 -18.68 16.29 13.92
C HIS A 276 -18.41 15.12 12.96
N HIS A 277 -17.48 15.25 12.01
CA HIS A 277 -17.17 14.20 11.04
C HIS A 277 -16.35 13.07 11.69
N ARG A 278 -16.93 11.86 11.69
CA ARG A 278 -16.28 10.66 12.22
C ARG A 278 -15.25 10.14 11.22
N ALA A 279 -14.02 9.94 11.66
CA ALA A 279 -13.00 9.19 10.95
C ALA A 279 -13.26 7.69 11.14
N GLY A 280 -12.91 6.87 10.15
CA GLY A 280 -13.17 5.44 10.14
C GLY A 280 -14.66 5.09 10.00
N ALA A 281 -15.46 6.01 9.45
CA ALA A 281 -16.90 5.76 9.25
C ALA A 281 -17.15 4.74 8.13
N VAL A 282 -16.28 4.70 7.12
CA VAL A 282 -16.35 3.79 5.98
C VAL A 282 -14.96 3.25 5.69
N SER A 283 -14.87 1.96 5.34
CA SER A 283 -13.60 1.36 4.92
C SER A 283 -13.10 2.04 3.63
N PRO A 284 -11.81 2.43 3.57
CA PRO A 284 -11.24 2.93 2.32
C PRO A 284 -11.24 1.85 1.25
N VAL A 285 -11.17 2.25 -0.02
CA VAL A 285 -10.88 1.33 -1.13
C VAL A 285 -9.48 1.66 -1.63
N THR A 286 -8.50 0.85 -1.27
CA THR A 286 -7.11 1.07 -1.69
C THR A 286 -6.86 0.40 -3.04
N ARG A 287 -5.78 0.79 -3.72
CA ARG A 287 -5.32 0.07 -4.91
C ARG A 287 -3.83 -0.24 -4.81
N ALA A 288 -3.47 -1.42 -5.30
CA ALA A 288 -2.09 -1.79 -5.55
C ALA A 288 -1.92 -2.12 -7.03
N SER A 289 -1.60 -1.08 -7.81
CA SER A 289 -1.47 -1.13 -9.27
C SER A 289 -0.07 -1.50 -9.74
N SER A 290 0.08 -1.79 -11.03
CA SER A 290 1.40 -1.89 -11.68
C SER A 290 2.38 -2.85 -10.99
N LEU A 291 1.89 -3.95 -10.43
CA LEU A 291 2.74 -4.93 -9.76
C LEU A 291 3.84 -5.43 -10.69
N ARG A 292 5.05 -5.58 -10.16
CA ARG A 292 6.19 -6.18 -10.86
C ARG A 292 6.89 -7.13 -9.92
N LYS A 293 7.22 -8.34 -10.40
CA LYS A 293 7.93 -9.34 -9.58
C LYS A 293 9.23 -8.79 -8.97
N GLY A 294 10.02 -8.05 -9.76
CA GLY A 294 11.34 -7.58 -9.31
C GLY A 294 12.22 -8.71 -8.79
N ASN A 295 13.18 -8.37 -7.94
CA ASN A 295 14.03 -9.33 -7.23
C ASN A 295 13.35 -9.85 -5.95
N ASP A 296 12.55 -9.00 -5.30
CA ASP A 296 11.96 -9.27 -3.98
C ASP A 296 10.65 -10.08 -4.06
N GLY A 297 10.11 -10.28 -5.26
CA GLY A 297 8.93 -11.09 -5.51
C GLY A 297 7.62 -10.30 -5.56
N TRP A 298 6.55 -11.00 -5.94
CA TRP A 298 5.24 -10.41 -6.14
C TRP A 298 4.60 -9.89 -4.84
N MET A 299 4.75 -10.62 -3.73
CA MET A 299 4.18 -10.19 -2.44
C MET A 299 4.84 -8.91 -1.94
N ALA A 300 6.17 -8.81 -2.03
CA ALA A 300 6.88 -7.58 -1.69
C ALA A 300 6.40 -6.39 -2.55
N SER A 301 6.17 -6.62 -3.84
CA SER A 301 5.60 -5.63 -4.76
C SER A 301 4.20 -5.17 -4.35
N LEU A 302 3.35 -6.10 -3.88
CA LEU A 302 2.02 -5.77 -3.36
C LEU A 302 2.12 -4.96 -2.07
N MET A 303 2.93 -5.42 -1.11
CA MET A 303 3.10 -4.74 0.19
C MET A 303 3.60 -3.31 0.03
N SER A 304 4.52 -3.07 -0.90
CA SER A 304 5.05 -1.73 -1.15
C SER A 304 4.06 -0.77 -1.82
N ARG A 305 2.83 -1.19 -2.15
CA ARG A 305 1.79 -0.33 -2.76
C ARG A 305 0.55 -0.14 -1.90
N LEU A 306 0.44 -0.88 -0.80
CA LEU A 306 -0.64 -0.69 0.15
C LEU A 306 -0.23 0.40 1.17
N PRO A 307 -1.20 1.18 1.70
CA PRO A 307 -0.94 2.15 2.76
C PRO A 307 -0.65 1.48 4.11
N ILE A 308 -0.12 2.26 5.06
CA ILE A 308 0.05 1.87 6.46
C ILE A 308 -1.30 1.81 7.19
N SER A 309 -2.08 2.90 7.19
CA SER A 309 -3.42 2.90 7.80
C SER A 309 -4.38 2.06 6.99
N ALA A 310 -5.18 1.30 7.72
CA ALA A 310 -6.25 0.50 7.17
C ALA A 310 -7.38 0.34 8.19
N GLY A 311 -8.61 0.22 7.71
CA GLY A 311 -9.78 -0.02 8.57
C GLY A 311 -9.69 -1.39 9.23
N GLU A 312 -10.39 -1.64 10.36
CA GLU A 312 -10.32 -2.93 11.04
C GLU A 312 -10.54 -4.11 10.09
N VAL A 313 -9.74 -5.17 10.23
CA VAL A 313 -9.89 -6.38 9.41
C VAL A 313 -11.17 -7.09 9.84
N VAL A 314 -12.18 -7.05 8.97
CA VAL A 314 -13.42 -7.81 9.16
C VAL A 314 -13.15 -9.27 8.85
N ASP A 315 -13.61 -10.19 9.70
CA ASP A 315 -13.35 -11.64 9.52
C ASP A 315 -13.76 -12.17 8.14
N ALA A 316 -14.85 -11.65 7.58
CA ALA A 316 -15.31 -12.02 6.25
C ALA A 316 -14.30 -11.64 5.15
N THR A 317 -13.68 -10.46 5.21
CA THR A 317 -12.70 -10.03 4.20
C THR A 317 -11.36 -10.75 4.40
N ALA A 318 -10.99 -11.03 5.64
CA ALA A 318 -9.84 -11.89 5.96
C ALA A 318 -10.00 -13.29 5.34
N ALA A 319 -11.18 -13.90 5.46
CA ALA A 319 -11.46 -15.22 4.88
C ALA A 319 -11.23 -15.23 3.36
N VAL A 320 -11.82 -14.25 2.65
CA VAL A 320 -11.68 -14.13 1.20
C VAL A 320 -10.23 -13.97 0.77
N TYR A 321 -9.45 -13.18 1.51
CA TYR A 321 -8.02 -13.02 1.25
C TYR A 321 -7.25 -14.32 1.47
N LEU A 322 -7.48 -15.00 2.60
CA LEU A 322 -6.80 -16.24 2.95
C LEU A 322 -7.13 -17.38 1.98
N ASP A 323 -8.38 -17.49 1.52
CA ASP A 323 -8.79 -18.47 0.52
C ASP A 323 -8.09 -18.22 -0.83
N ALA A 324 -8.04 -16.95 -1.26
CA ALA A 324 -7.31 -16.59 -2.48
C ALA A 324 -5.80 -16.84 -2.34
N LEU A 325 -5.23 -16.62 -1.15
CA LEU A 325 -3.83 -16.90 -0.86
C LEU A 325 -3.53 -18.40 -0.89
N ALA A 326 -4.42 -19.22 -0.33
CA ALA A 326 -4.32 -20.67 -0.39
C ALA A 326 -4.30 -21.18 -1.83
N ALA A 327 -5.21 -20.66 -2.66
CA ALA A 327 -5.28 -20.97 -4.09
C ALA A 327 -4.00 -20.53 -4.83
N ALA A 328 -3.52 -19.32 -4.56
CA ALA A 328 -2.30 -18.80 -5.19
C ALA A 328 -1.08 -19.67 -4.85
N LEU A 329 -0.95 -20.11 -3.60
CA LEU A 329 0.16 -20.95 -3.17
C LEU A 329 -0.02 -22.43 -3.55
N GLU A 330 -1.09 -22.79 -4.27
CA GLU A 330 -1.43 -24.19 -4.51
C GLU A 330 -0.30 -24.95 -5.20
N ASP A 331 0.30 -24.34 -6.22
CA ASP A 331 1.40 -24.86 -7.02
C ASP A 331 2.80 -24.48 -6.47
N GLY A 332 2.82 -23.76 -5.34
CA GLY A 332 4.02 -23.32 -4.64
C GLY A 332 4.72 -22.17 -5.35
N LYS A 333 4.02 -21.40 -6.18
CA LYS A 333 4.50 -20.16 -6.78
C LYS A 333 3.46 -19.08 -6.47
N ILE A 334 3.80 -17.84 -6.80
CA ILE A 334 2.81 -16.79 -6.98
C ILE A 334 3.15 -16.21 -8.36
N VAL A 335 2.22 -16.26 -9.29
CA VAL A 335 2.35 -15.64 -10.61
C VAL A 335 1.69 -14.27 -10.64
N GLY A 336 1.92 -13.51 -11.71
CA GLY A 336 1.46 -12.12 -11.78
C GLY A 336 -0.06 -11.96 -11.66
N GLU A 337 -0.84 -12.86 -12.25
CA GLU A 337 -2.31 -12.80 -12.17
C GLU A 337 -2.83 -13.12 -10.76
N GLU A 338 -2.21 -14.06 -10.05
CA GLU A 338 -2.54 -14.36 -8.64
C GLU A 338 -2.19 -13.18 -7.74
N ALA A 339 -1.02 -12.57 -7.95
CA ALA A 339 -0.60 -11.38 -7.22
C ALA A 339 -1.57 -10.22 -7.42
N LYS A 340 -2.02 -9.99 -8.67
CA LYS A 340 -3.04 -8.97 -8.98
C LYS A 340 -4.40 -9.31 -8.36
N ALA A 341 -4.78 -10.59 -8.32
CA ALA A 341 -6.01 -11.01 -7.66
C ALA A 341 -5.97 -10.74 -6.16
N LEU A 342 -4.88 -11.10 -5.48
CA LEU A 342 -4.64 -10.79 -4.07
C LEU A 342 -4.65 -9.29 -3.82
N ALA A 343 -4.02 -8.51 -4.71
CA ALA A 343 -3.99 -7.06 -4.64
C ALA A 343 -5.38 -6.43 -4.72
N ARG A 344 -6.22 -6.92 -5.62
CA ARG A 344 -7.61 -6.45 -5.78
C ARG A 344 -8.46 -6.80 -4.55
N ILE A 345 -8.29 -7.99 -3.99
CA ILE A 345 -9.01 -8.41 -2.78
C ILE A 345 -8.61 -7.52 -1.59
N ALA A 346 -7.31 -7.36 -1.35
CA ALA A 346 -6.80 -6.49 -0.30
C ALA A 346 -7.26 -5.03 -0.50
N GLY A 347 -7.17 -4.54 -1.74
CA GLY A 347 -7.57 -3.17 -2.11
C GLY A 347 -9.03 -2.87 -1.86
N ASN A 348 -9.92 -3.72 -2.37
CA ASN A 348 -11.37 -3.58 -2.20
C ASN A 348 -11.82 -3.74 -0.75
N ALA A 349 -11.07 -4.48 0.06
CA ALA A 349 -11.33 -4.62 1.49
C ALA A 349 -10.75 -3.47 2.32
N GLY A 350 -10.06 -2.51 1.70
CA GLY A 350 -9.42 -1.40 2.40
C GLY A 350 -8.21 -1.81 3.24
N MET A 351 -7.60 -2.95 2.91
CA MET A 351 -6.48 -3.48 3.69
C MET A 351 -5.19 -2.70 3.41
N GLY A 352 -4.43 -2.52 4.48
CA GLY A 352 -3.09 -1.93 4.46
C GLY A 352 -2.00 -3.00 4.46
N ALA A 353 -0.76 -2.59 4.20
CA ALA A 353 0.39 -3.50 4.24
C ALA A 353 0.53 -4.25 5.58
N PRO A 354 0.34 -3.62 6.76
CA PRO A 354 0.45 -4.34 8.03
C PRO A 354 -0.61 -5.45 8.20
N GLN A 355 -1.82 -5.24 7.67
CA GLN A 355 -2.90 -6.20 7.79
C GLN A 355 -2.71 -7.40 6.89
N VAL A 356 -2.32 -7.15 5.65
CA VAL A 356 -1.99 -8.23 4.73
C VAL A 356 -0.79 -9.03 5.23
N ALA A 357 0.23 -8.36 5.79
CA ALA A 357 1.34 -9.05 6.45
C ALA A 357 0.86 -9.95 7.61
N ALA A 358 -0.04 -9.45 8.48
CA ALA A 358 -0.61 -10.24 9.56
C ALA A 358 -1.44 -11.45 9.05
N LEU A 359 -2.19 -11.28 7.95
CA LEU A 359 -2.92 -12.38 7.32
C LEU A 359 -1.96 -13.42 6.69
N ASN A 360 -0.88 -12.97 6.06
CA ASN A 360 0.17 -13.86 5.55
C ASN A 360 0.81 -14.67 6.69
N GLU A 361 1.15 -14.03 7.81
CA GLU A 361 1.69 -14.74 8.99
C GLU A 361 0.68 -15.73 9.57
N ARG A 362 -0.60 -15.34 9.66
CA ARG A 362 -1.68 -16.26 10.08
C ARG A 362 -1.78 -17.47 9.16
N PHE A 363 -1.65 -17.26 7.85
CA PHE A 363 -1.63 -18.34 6.87
C PHE A 363 -0.46 -19.31 7.11
N LEU A 364 0.74 -18.78 7.33
CA LEU A 364 1.93 -19.59 7.62
C LEU A 364 1.77 -20.40 8.92
N GLU A 365 1.13 -19.83 9.96
CA GLU A 365 0.85 -20.55 11.20
C GLU A 365 -0.17 -21.69 10.97
N MET A 366 -1.22 -21.47 10.16
CA MET A 366 -2.14 -22.55 9.78
C MET A 366 -1.42 -23.68 9.03
N MET A 367 -0.46 -23.35 8.14
CA MET A 367 0.36 -24.36 7.48
C MET A 367 1.24 -25.13 8.47
N ARG A 368 1.82 -24.44 9.48
CA ARG A 368 2.60 -25.05 10.57
C ARG A 368 1.77 -26.10 11.31
N GLU A 369 0.59 -25.70 11.77
CA GLU A 369 -0.31 -26.56 12.53
C GLU A 369 -0.70 -27.79 11.72
N ALA A 370 -1.04 -27.60 10.45
CA ALA A 370 -1.43 -28.69 9.57
C ALA A 370 -0.26 -29.65 9.26
N ALA A 371 0.96 -29.15 9.09
CA ALA A 371 2.16 -29.97 8.88
C ALA A 371 2.60 -30.75 10.13
N LEU A 372 2.27 -30.26 11.32
CA LEU A 372 2.59 -30.91 12.60
C LEU A 372 1.45 -31.79 13.14
N ALA A 373 0.31 -31.85 12.46
CA ALA A 373 -0.90 -32.50 12.93
C ALA A 373 -0.71 -34.01 13.20
N ASP A 374 0.11 -34.68 12.40
CA ASP A 374 0.42 -36.11 12.55
C ASP A 374 1.74 -36.36 13.32
N GLN A 375 2.33 -35.32 13.90
CA GLN A 375 3.61 -35.36 14.62
C GLN A 375 4.81 -35.82 13.76
N VAL A 376 4.66 -35.88 12.44
CA VAL A 376 5.71 -36.29 11.49
C VAL A 376 5.95 -35.18 10.48
N LEU A 377 6.98 -34.36 10.73
CA LEU A 377 7.40 -33.34 9.77
C LEU A 377 8.45 -33.91 8.81
N THR A 378 8.09 -34.07 7.54
CA THR A 378 9.03 -34.55 6.52
C THR A 378 9.92 -33.44 5.98
N LYS A 379 11.07 -33.81 5.40
CA LYS A 379 11.93 -32.87 4.64
C LYS A 379 11.20 -32.20 3.47
N THR A 380 10.19 -32.85 2.91
CA THR A 380 9.42 -32.28 1.80
C THR A 380 8.48 -31.20 2.31
N GLU A 381 7.75 -31.46 3.40
CA GLU A 381 6.85 -30.46 4.01
C GLU A 381 7.63 -29.25 4.50
N LEU A 382 8.77 -29.46 5.17
CA LEU A 382 9.61 -28.34 5.60
C LEU A 382 10.05 -27.49 4.40
N ARG A 383 10.43 -28.10 3.26
CA ARG A 383 10.75 -27.35 2.03
C ARG A 383 9.56 -26.59 1.47
N GLU A 384 8.35 -27.15 1.53
CA GLU A 384 7.13 -26.48 1.08
C GLU A 384 6.77 -25.29 1.98
N LEU A 385 6.87 -25.46 3.30
CA LEU A 385 6.69 -24.41 4.30
C LEU A 385 7.68 -23.26 4.07
N THR A 386 8.99 -23.55 4.01
CA THR A 386 10.03 -22.54 3.78
C THR A 386 9.84 -21.82 2.44
N ARG A 387 9.39 -22.54 1.40
CA ARG A 387 9.10 -21.94 0.09
C ARG A 387 7.90 -20.99 0.15
N ALA A 388 6.82 -21.36 0.82
CA ALA A 388 5.67 -20.48 1.03
C ALA A 388 6.10 -19.22 1.81
N ALA A 389 6.82 -19.39 2.92
CA ALA A 389 7.34 -18.28 3.72
C ALA A 389 8.22 -17.33 2.91
N SER A 390 9.09 -17.87 2.05
CA SER A 390 9.91 -17.06 1.13
C SER A 390 9.07 -16.29 0.10
N LEU A 391 8.00 -16.87 -0.43
CA LEU A 391 7.10 -16.17 -1.37
C LEU A 391 6.32 -15.03 -0.72
N LEU A 392 6.07 -15.14 0.59
CA LEU A 392 5.37 -14.12 1.38
C LEU A 392 6.31 -13.08 2.02
N GLY A 393 7.62 -13.16 1.76
CA GLY A 393 8.61 -12.20 2.24
C GLY A 393 9.14 -12.46 3.65
N THR A 394 8.86 -13.63 4.23
CA THR A 394 9.28 -14.02 5.59
C THR A 394 10.07 -15.32 5.56
N SER A 395 11.17 -15.36 4.81
CA SER A 395 11.92 -16.60 4.52
C SER A 395 12.39 -17.38 5.76
N ASN A 396 12.63 -16.70 6.88
CA ASN A 396 13.10 -17.26 8.14
C ASN A 396 11.97 -17.71 9.10
N TYR A 397 10.71 -17.70 8.66
CA TYR A 397 9.55 -17.95 9.53
C TYR A 397 9.55 -19.36 10.16
N PHE A 398 10.16 -20.35 9.48
CA PHE A 398 10.17 -21.76 9.90
C PHE A 398 11.55 -22.27 10.34
N ASP A 399 12.51 -21.38 10.63
CA ASP A 399 13.88 -21.77 10.99
C ASP A 399 13.96 -22.56 12.31
N ASP A 400 12.89 -22.52 13.12
CA ASP A 400 12.76 -23.29 14.35
C ASP A 400 12.33 -24.75 14.14
N LEU A 401 11.85 -25.11 12.94
CA LEU A 401 11.38 -26.44 12.63
C LEU A 401 12.52 -27.36 12.18
N THR A 402 12.51 -28.59 12.68
CA THR A 402 13.43 -29.65 12.24
C THR A 402 12.65 -30.88 11.78
N PRO A 403 13.05 -31.54 10.67
CA PRO A 403 12.36 -32.74 10.22
C PRO A 403 12.40 -33.84 11.26
N THR A 404 11.30 -34.57 11.43
CA THR A 404 11.25 -35.73 12.34
C THR A 404 12.28 -36.77 11.90
N PRO A 405 13.15 -37.26 12.80
CA PRO A 405 14.12 -38.30 12.47
C PRO A 405 13.42 -39.56 11.96
N VAL A 406 13.86 -40.10 10.83
CA VAL A 406 13.39 -41.40 10.34
C VAL A 406 13.98 -42.46 11.26
N THR A 407 13.18 -43.04 12.15
CA THR A 407 13.55 -44.26 12.86
C THR A 407 13.44 -45.41 11.87
N ALA A 408 14.58 -45.96 11.44
CA ALA A 408 14.59 -47.20 10.68
C ALA A 408 13.97 -48.32 11.55
N PRO A 409 13.18 -49.26 10.98
CA PRO A 409 12.78 -50.44 11.73
C PRO A 409 14.06 -51.19 12.11
N ALA A 410 14.24 -51.42 13.41
CA ALA A 410 15.35 -52.20 13.91
C ALA A 410 15.33 -53.58 13.24
N SER A 411 16.31 -53.84 12.37
CA SER A 411 16.61 -55.20 11.93
C SER A 411 16.91 -56.02 13.18
N GLY A 412 16.18 -57.12 13.36
CA GLY A 412 16.19 -57.93 14.57
C GLY A 412 17.59 -58.29 15.04
N ALA A 413 17.88 -57.90 16.28
CA ALA A 413 18.90 -58.53 17.10
C ALA A 413 18.23 -58.86 18.45
N VAL A 414 18.27 -60.14 18.79
CA VAL A 414 17.78 -60.71 20.04
C VAL A 414 18.38 -59.96 21.23
N ALA A 415 17.52 -59.60 22.18
CA ALA A 415 17.87 -58.87 23.38
C ALA A 415 18.80 -59.67 24.30
N THR A 416 19.85 -59.03 24.80
CA THR A 416 20.32 -59.22 26.18
C THR A 416 20.26 -57.88 26.89
N ALA A 417 19.62 -57.92 28.06
CA ALA A 417 19.19 -56.75 28.82
C ALA A 417 20.37 -55.97 29.41
N SER A 418 20.31 -54.65 29.29
CA SER A 418 20.78 -53.71 30.32
C SER A 418 20.09 -52.36 30.14
N LYS A 419 19.53 -51.87 31.23
CA LYS A 419 18.70 -50.66 31.34
C LYS A 419 19.60 -49.42 31.49
N PRO A 420 19.38 -48.33 30.74
CA PRO A 420 19.65 -46.99 31.25
C PRO A 420 18.37 -46.14 31.33
N ALA A 421 18.42 -45.17 32.23
CA ALA A 421 17.35 -44.26 32.65
C ALA A 421 16.82 -43.35 31.52
N PRO A 422 15.60 -42.81 31.65
CA PRO A 422 15.02 -41.95 30.62
C PRO A 422 15.67 -40.56 30.65
N THR A 423 16.35 -40.18 29.57
CA THR A 423 16.66 -38.78 29.29
C THR A 423 15.56 -38.20 28.40
N SER A 424 14.81 -37.26 28.97
CA SER A 424 13.78 -36.48 28.28
C SER A 424 14.40 -35.63 27.16
N ALA A 425 13.92 -35.79 25.93
CA ALA A 425 14.18 -34.84 24.85
C ALA A 425 13.59 -33.46 25.22
N PRO A 426 14.25 -32.34 24.87
CA PRO A 426 13.74 -31.01 25.18
C PRO A 426 12.44 -30.76 24.39
N LYS A 427 11.35 -30.49 25.11
CA LYS A 427 10.10 -30.01 24.50
C LYS A 427 10.40 -28.67 23.81
N ALA A 428 10.08 -28.56 22.53
CA ALA A 428 10.14 -27.28 21.81
C ALA A 428 9.27 -26.25 22.54
N THR A 429 9.91 -25.21 23.09
CA THR A 429 9.23 -24.13 23.82
C THR A 429 8.63 -23.15 22.82
N ARG A 430 7.30 -23.00 22.84
CA ARG A 430 6.56 -22.01 22.05
C ARG A 430 7.14 -20.60 22.28
N ARG A 431 7.20 -19.81 21.21
CA ARG A 431 7.68 -18.41 21.22
C ARG A 431 6.51 -17.43 21.30
N CYS A 432 6.75 -16.29 21.93
CA CYS A 432 5.78 -15.21 22.01
C CYS A 432 5.50 -14.63 20.62
N GLY A 433 4.22 -14.49 20.26
CA GLY A 433 3.77 -13.95 18.97
C GLY A 433 3.99 -12.44 18.78
N HIS A 434 4.68 -11.76 19.71
CA HIS A 434 5.06 -10.35 19.59
C HIS A 434 6.58 -10.18 19.57
N CYS A 435 7.26 -10.49 20.68
CA CYS A 435 8.72 -10.31 20.80
C CYS A 435 9.56 -11.51 20.34
N ARG A 436 8.92 -12.62 19.96
CA ARG A 436 9.55 -13.88 19.50
C ARG A 436 10.44 -14.59 20.55
N THR A 437 10.44 -14.15 21.80
CA THR A 437 11.16 -14.81 22.90
C THR A 437 10.46 -16.12 23.31
N PRO A 438 11.19 -17.24 23.50
CA PRO A 438 10.62 -18.49 23.99
C PRO A 438 10.08 -18.35 25.42
N GLY A 439 9.03 -19.11 25.76
CA GLY A 439 8.62 -19.33 27.15
C GLY A 439 7.48 -18.46 27.69
N HIS A 440 6.84 -17.62 26.86
CA HIS A 440 5.63 -16.88 27.24
C HIS A 440 4.71 -16.59 26.03
N TYR A 441 3.45 -16.24 26.30
CA TYR A 441 2.45 -15.93 25.27
C TYR A 441 2.34 -14.42 25.02
N ARG A 442 1.75 -14.01 23.89
CA ARG A 442 1.50 -12.59 23.58
C ARG A 442 0.71 -11.88 24.69
N SER A 443 -0.25 -12.57 25.31
CA SER A 443 -1.06 -12.06 26.44
C SER A 443 -0.27 -11.83 27.73
N THR A 444 0.97 -12.34 27.81
CA THR A 444 1.87 -12.21 28.96
C THR A 444 3.22 -11.64 28.51
N CYS A 445 3.25 -10.90 27.40
CA CYS A 445 4.47 -10.36 26.84
C CYS A 445 4.93 -9.14 27.64
N PRO A 446 6.16 -9.12 28.18
CA PRO A 446 6.67 -7.99 28.97
C PRO A 446 6.89 -6.73 28.12
N GLU A 447 6.86 -6.83 26.79
CA GLU A 447 6.90 -5.68 25.87
C GLU A 447 5.50 -5.12 25.54
N LEU A 448 4.43 -5.81 25.93
CA LEU A 448 3.03 -5.38 25.73
C LEU A 448 2.33 -4.94 27.02
N ASN A 449 2.98 -5.09 28.17
CA ASN A 449 2.47 -4.72 29.50
C ASN A 449 3.21 -3.54 30.10
#